data_AF-A0A411DV38-F1
#
_entry.id   AF-A0A411DV38-F1
#
_cell.length_a   1.000
_cell.length_b   1.000
_cell.length_c   1.000
_cell.angle_alpha   90.00
_cell.angle_beta   90.00
_cell.angle_gamma   90.00
#
_symmetry.space_group_name_H-M   'P 1'
#
loop_
_entity.id
_entity.type
_entity.pdbx_description
1 polymer ?
#
loop_
_entity_poly.entity_id
_entity_poly.type
_entity_poly.pdbx_seq_one_letter_code
_entity_poly.pdbx_strand_id
1 'polypeptide(L)'
;HDAHGMYGLILVEPPGGLPKVDHEYYVMQGEVYTAGDYGAPGLQAFDMAKAIEERPPYVVFNGAVGSLSGAHALTARVGEKVRLFVGNGGPNLLSSFHVIGEIFDTVHQEAGTATSHNVQTTAIPPGGAAIIEFTVNTPGEYLLVDHALSRT
;
A
#
# COMPACT_ATOMS: atom_id res chain seq x y z
N HIS A 1 -12.69 -7.01 13.45
CA HIS A 1 -12.59 -7.92 12.28
C HIS A 1 -11.53 -7.39 11.33
N ASP A 2 -11.70 -6.18 10.83
CA ASP A 2 -10.78 -5.55 9.87
C ASP A 2 -9.35 -5.42 10.41
N ALA A 3 -9.18 -4.99 11.67
CA ALA A 3 -7.87 -4.95 12.36
C ALA A 3 -7.19 -6.34 12.53
N HIS A 4 -7.89 -7.44 12.27
CA HIS A 4 -7.32 -8.79 12.19
C HIS A 4 -6.99 -9.21 10.75
N GLY A 5 -7.01 -8.29 9.79
CA GLY A 5 -6.65 -8.56 8.39
C GLY A 5 -7.82 -8.98 7.49
N MET A 6 -9.08 -8.80 7.93
CA MET A 6 -10.26 -9.21 7.15
C MET A 6 -10.65 -8.20 6.08
N TYR A 7 -9.75 -7.93 5.14
CA TYR A 7 -9.96 -6.98 4.04
C TYR A 7 -9.26 -7.45 2.75
N GLY A 8 -9.64 -6.87 1.63
CA GLY A 8 -9.07 -7.16 0.31
C GLY A 8 -9.53 -6.15 -0.73
N LEU A 9 -9.14 -6.38 -1.99
CA LEU A 9 -9.61 -5.59 -3.14
C LEU A 9 -10.37 -6.47 -4.13
N ILE A 10 -11.38 -5.88 -4.74
CA ILE A 10 -12.05 -6.39 -5.94
C ILE A 10 -11.91 -5.32 -7.03
N LEU A 11 -11.34 -5.71 -8.17
CA LEU A 11 -11.30 -4.87 -9.36
C LEU A 11 -12.53 -5.18 -10.23
N VAL A 12 -13.26 -4.13 -10.58
CA VAL A 12 -14.35 -4.21 -11.56
C VAL A 12 -13.90 -3.44 -12.79
N GLU A 13 -13.47 -4.16 -13.83
CA GLU A 13 -12.96 -3.55 -15.05
C GLU A 13 -14.08 -2.86 -15.86
N PRO A 14 -13.77 -1.74 -16.54
CA PRO A 14 -14.69 -1.16 -17.51
C PRO A 14 -14.84 -2.11 -18.71
N PRO A 15 -15.93 -1.97 -19.51
CA PRO A 15 -16.03 -2.65 -20.79
C PRO A 15 -14.80 -2.37 -21.66
N GLY A 16 -14.16 -3.42 -22.18
CA GLY A 16 -12.91 -3.32 -22.96
C GLY A 16 -11.62 -3.45 -22.15
N GLY A 17 -11.72 -3.45 -20.82
CA GLY A 17 -10.63 -3.67 -19.88
C GLY A 17 -9.73 -2.46 -19.66
N LEU A 18 -8.74 -2.61 -18.77
CA LEU A 18 -7.74 -1.57 -18.52
C LEU A 18 -6.67 -1.52 -19.62
N PRO A 19 -5.98 -0.37 -19.82
CA PRO A 19 -4.80 -0.32 -20.68
C PRO A 19 -3.77 -1.36 -20.27
N LYS A 20 -3.08 -1.96 -21.23
CA LYS A 20 -2.05 -2.96 -20.95
C LYS A 20 -0.85 -2.34 -20.23
N VAL A 21 -0.28 -3.11 -19.31
CA VAL A 21 0.98 -2.85 -18.61
C VAL A 21 1.77 -4.15 -18.57
N ASP A 22 3.06 -4.09 -18.28
CA ASP A 22 3.92 -5.29 -18.21
C ASP A 22 3.73 -6.03 -16.89
N HIS A 23 3.49 -5.28 -15.80
CA HIS A 23 3.29 -5.83 -14.46
C HIS A 23 2.10 -5.19 -13.75
N GLU A 24 1.28 -6.04 -13.11
CA GLU A 24 0.23 -5.63 -12.18
C GLU A 24 0.52 -6.23 -10.80
N TYR A 25 0.48 -5.40 -9.76
CA TYR A 25 0.68 -5.83 -8.38
C TYR A 25 -0.45 -5.39 -7.47
N TYR A 26 -0.72 -6.24 -6.47
CA TYR A 26 -1.62 -5.97 -5.37
C TYR A 26 -0.83 -5.60 -4.12
N VAL A 27 -1.14 -4.43 -3.56
CA VAL A 27 -0.55 -3.94 -2.33
C VAL A 27 -1.68 -3.43 -1.43
N MET A 28 -1.66 -3.79 -0.16
CA MET A 28 -2.66 -3.29 0.79
C MET A 28 -2.02 -2.90 2.10
N GLN A 29 -2.15 -1.63 2.47
CA GLN A 29 -1.76 -1.13 3.79
C GLN A 29 -2.80 -1.57 4.82
N GLY A 30 -2.34 -1.90 6.02
CA GLY A 30 -3.18 -2.07 7.19
C GLY A 30 -2.40 -1.84 8.49
N GLU A 31 -3.16 -1.51 9.53
CA GLU A 31 -2.64 -1.33 10.88
C GLU A 31 -2.87 -2.59 11.71
N VAL A 32 -1.89 -2.96 12.53
CA VAL A 32 -1.99 -4.09 13.46
C VAL A 32 -1.84 -3.59 14.89
N TYR A 33 -2.88 -3.81 15.69
CA TYR A 33 -2.98 -3.33 17.07
C TYR A 33 -2.66 -4.45 18.05
N THR A 34 -1.40 -4.53 18.49
CA THR A 34 -0.93 -5.56 19.42
C THR A 34 -0.87 -5.04 20.86
N ALA A 35 -1.08 -5.93 21.84
CA ALA A 35 -0.94 -5.63 23.27
C ALA A 35 0.49 -5.21 23.63
N GLY A 36 1.50 -5.93 23.13
CA GLY A 36 2.89 -5.53 23.23
C GLY A 36 3.25 -4.32 22.37
N ASP A 37 4.43 -3.77 22.61
CA ASP A 37 4.99 -2.71 21.77
C ASP A 37 5.61 -3.29 20.49
N TYR A 38 6.05 -2.42 19.58
CA TYR A 38 6.76 -2.83 18.38
C TYR A 38 7.99 -3.69 18.73
N GLY A 39 8.13 -4.83 18.06
CA GLY A 39 9.21 -5.79 18.27
C GLY A 39 9.05 -6.70 19.51
N ALA A 40 7.96 -6.57 20.29
CA ALA A 40 7.74 -7.45 21.44
C ALA A 40 7.63 -8.92 21.00
N PRO A 41 8.44 -9.84 21.58
CA PRO A 41 8.48 -11.24 21.14
C PRO A 41 7.23 -12.01 21.56
N GLY A 42 6.98 -13.15 20.90
CA GLY A 42 5.89 -14.06 21.22
C GLY A 42 4.56 -13.73 20.54
N LEU A 43 3.55 -14.57 20.79
CA LEU A 43 2.20 -14.37 20.25
C LEU A 43 1.55 -13.15 20.90
N GLN A 44 1.24 -12.14 20.11
CA GLN A 44 0.61 -10.92 20.57
C GLN A 44 -0.92 -10.99 20.44
N ALA A 45 -1.62 -10.63 21.52
CA ALA A 45 -3.07 -10.44 21.48
C ALA A 45 -3.43 -9.08 20.87
N PHE A 46 -4.65 -8.95 20.37
CA PHE A 46 -5.19 -7.68 19.89
C PHE A 46 -5.46 -6.71 21.06
N ASP A 47 -5.16 -5.42 20.87
CA ASP A 47 -5.41 -4.35 21.84
C ASP A 47 -6.46 -3.36 21.32
N MET A 48 -7.67 -3.43 21.91
CA MET A 48 -8.77 -2.55 21.53
C MET A 48 -8.55 -1.09 21.96
N ALA A 49 -7.84 -0.84 23.05
CA ALA A 49 -7.60 0.52 23.52
C ALA A 49 -6.69 1.27 22.55
N LYS A 50 -5.57 0.63 22.13
CA LYS A 50 -4.69 1.18 21.09
C LYS A 50 -5.41 1.40 19.77
N ALA A 51 -6.35 0.52 19.41
CA ALA A 51 -7.16 0.64 18.20
C ALA A 51 -8.09 1.87 18.24
N ILE A 52 -8.77 2.10 19.36
CA ILE A 52 -9.64 3.28 19.54
C ILE A 52 -8.81 4.57 19.59
N GLU A 53 -7.61 4.52 20.14
CA GLU A 53 -6.68 5.66 20.21
C GLU A 53 -5.93 5.92 18.88
N GLU A 54 -6.12 5.08 17.86
CA GLU A 54 -5.39 5.14 16.58
C GLU A 54 -3.86 5.10 16.75
N ARG A 55 -3.39 4.28 17.70
CA ARG A 55 -1.97 4.12 18.05
C ARG A 55 -1.47 2.71 17.73
N PRO A 56 -1.36 2.34 16.44
CA PRO A 56 -0.92 1.02 16.06
C PRO A 56 0.58 0.85 16.33
N PRO A 57 1.00 -0.26 16.97
CA PRO A 57 2.41 -0.61 17.01
C PRO A 57 2.99 -0.92 15.63
N TYR A 58 2.17 -1.37 14.67
CA TYR A 58 2.62 -1.70 13.31
C TYR A 58 1.69 -1.11 12.25
N VAL A 59 2.29 -0.54 11.21
CA VAL A 59 1.64 -0.26 9.92
C VAL A 59 2.40 -1.05 8.86
N VAL A 60 1.72 -1.90 8.11
CA VAL A 60 2.36 -2.87 7.22
C VAL A 60 1.67 -2.89 5.87
N PHE A 61 2.44 -3.18 4.82
CA PHE A 61 1.88 -3.68 3.57
C PHE A 61 1.71 -5.20 3.67
N ASN A 62 0.64 -5.73 3.09
CA ASN A 62 0.37 -7.17 2.93
C ASN A 62 0.52 -8.00 4.22
N GLY A 63 0.10 -7.42 5.36
CA GLY A 63 -0.17 -8.15 6.60
C GLY A 63 1.01 -8.49 7.50
N ALA A 64 2.26 -8.21 7.09
CA ALA A 64 3.45 -8.46 7.92
C ALA A 64 4.60 -7.51 7.60
N VAL A 65 5.46 -7.26 8.59
CA VAL A 65 6.73 -6.54 8.39
C VAL A 65 7.59 -7.33 7.39
N GLY A 66 8.06 -6.67 6.34
CA GLY A 66 8.91 -7.28 5.31
C GLY A 66 8.20 -8.22 4.34
N SER A 67 6.85 -8.25 4.32
CA SER A 67 6.05 -9.09 3.41
C SER A 67 6.33 -8.87 1.92
N LEU A 68 6.83 -7.67 1.57
CA LEU A 68 7.17 -7.23 0.22
C LEU A 68 8.66 -6.84 0.10
N SER A 69 9.52 -7.43 0.92
CA SER A 69 10.95 -7.11 0.96
C SER A 69 11.82 -8.35 0.78
N GLY A 70 13.10 -8.13 0.45
CA GLY A 70 14.07 -9.22 0.26
C GLY A 70 13.62 -10.21 -0.80
N ALA A 71 13.54 -11.50 -0.45
CA ALA A 71 13.09 -12.56 -1.36
C ALA A 71 11.63 -12.43 -1.82
N HIS A 72 10.82 -11.59 -1.15
CA HIS A 72 9.42 -11.33 -1.48
C HIS A 72 9.22 -9.99 -2.20
N ALA A 73 10.31 -9.31 -2.58
CA ALA A 73 10.23 -8.03 -3.27
C ALA A 73 9.49 -8.15 -4.62
N LEU A 74 8.75 -7.11 -4.97
CA LEU A 74 8.17 -6.95 -6.31
C LEU A 74 9.30 -6.73 -7.33
N THR A 75 9.15 -7.22 -8.55
CA THR A 75 10.24 -7.22 -9.55
C THR A 75 9.77 -6.71 -10.91
N ALA A 76 10.40 -5.67 -11.42
CA ALA A 76 10.24 -5.22 -12.79
C ALA A 76 11.62 -4.91 -13.39
N ARG A 77 11.69 -4.80 -14.71
CA ARG A 77 12.89 -4.44 -15.47
C ARG A 77 12.81 -3.00 -15.95
N VAL A 78 13.97 -2.41 -16.21
CA VAL A 78 14.05 -1.10 -16.83
C VAL A 78 13.29 -1.09 -18.16
N GLY A 79 12.42 -0.11 -18.34
CA GLY A 79 11.53 0.06 -19.50
C GLY A 79 10.15 -0.58 -19.36
N GLU A 80 9.91 -1.39 -18.33
CA GLU A 80 8.60 -2.00 -18.08
C GLU A 80 7.67 -1.05 -17.34
N LYS A 81 6.39 -1.06 -17.73
CA LYS A 81 5.32 -0.30 -17.09
C LYS A 81 4.67 -1.14 -15.99
N VAL A 82 4.60 -0.56 -14.80
CA VAL A 82 4.01 -1.18 -13.61
C VAL A 82 2.69 -0.48 -13.27
N ARG A 83 1.67 -1.26 -12.93
CA ARG A 83 0.43 -0.80 -12.28
C ARG A 83 0.34 -1.41 -10.88
N LEU A 84 0.16 -0.56 -9.87
CA LEU A 84 -0.13 -0.96 -8.51
C LEU A 84 -1.61 -0.71 -8.20
N PHE A 85 -2.31 -1.75 -7.74
CA PHE A 85 -3.60 -1.63 -7.07
C PHE A 85 -3.33 -1.52 -5.58
N VAL A 86 -3.39 -0.30 -5.05
CA VAL A 86 -3.01 0.00 -3.67
C VAL A 86 -4.26 0.25 -2.84
N GLY A 87 -4.59 -0.72 -1.99
CA GLY A 87 -5.66 -0.60 -1.01
C GLY A 87 -5.15 -0.06 0.32
N ASN A 88 -6.03 0.56 1.08
CA ASN A 88 -5.81 0.84 2.49
C ASN A 88 -6.96 0.22 3.29
N GLY A 89 -6.70 -0.93 3.91
CA GLY A 89 -7.67 -1.60 4.77
C GLY A 89 -7.91 -0.86 6.09
N GLY A 90 -7.02 0.06 6.46
CA GLY A 90 -7.06 0.76 7.73
C GLY A 90 -6.81 -0.18 8.92
N PRO A 91 -7.60 -0.11 10.00
CA PRO A 91 -8.93 0.52 10.05
C PRO A 91 -8.97 2.05 10.12
N ASN A 92 -7.92 2.75 10.59
CA ASN A 92 -8.06 4.14 11.00
C ASN A 92 -7.22 5.14 10.18
N LEU A 93 -5.98 4.79 9.85
CA LEU A 93 -4.98 5.70 9.31
C LEU A 93 -5.15 5.90 7.81
N LEU A 94 -4.99 7.16 7.41
CA LEU A 94 -4.76 7.54 6.01
C LEU A 94 -3.31 7.23 5.63
N SER A 95 -3.12 6.59 4.47
CA SER A 95 -1.79 6.36 3.89
C SER A 95 -1.38 7.55 3.04
N SER A 96 -0.19 8.11 3.29
CA SER A 96 0.48 9.02 2.37
C SER A 96 1.36 8.21 1.42
N PHE A 97 0.73 7.41 0.55
CA PHE A 97 1.44 6.38 -0.22
C PHE A 97 2.44 6.99 -1.20
N HIS A 98 3.68 6.50 -1.13
CA HIS A 98 4.81 6.94 -1.95
C HIS A 98 5.69 5.75 -2.35
N VAL A 99 6.35 5.86 -3.50
CA VAL A 99 7.43 4.95 -3.93
C VAL A 99 8.72 5.74 -4.02
N ILE A 100 9.63 5.52 -3.07
CA ILE A 100 10.93 6.21 -3.02
C ILE A 100 11.70 5.86 -4.28
N GLY A 101 12.09 6.90 -5.02
CA GLY A 101 12.86 6.79 -6.27
C GLY A 101 12.02 6.88 -7.55
N GLU A 102 10.69 6.94 -7.46
CA GLU A 102 9.80 7.06 -8.62
C GLU A 102 8.83 8.25 -8.50
N ILE A 103 8.29 8.65 -9.65
CA ILE A 103 7.17 9.57 -9.79
C ILE A 103 6.03 8.79 -10.45
N PHE A 104 4.81 8.97 -9.96
CA PHE A 104 3.64 8.33 -10.56
C PHE A 104 3.27 9.04 -11.87
N ASP A 105 3.41 8.33 -12.98
CA ASP A 105 3.01 8.81 -14.31
C ASP A 105 1.50 9.06 -14.34
N THR A 106 0.72 8.15 -13.74
CA THR A 106 -0.74 8.25 -13.61
C THR A 106 -1.19 7.78 -12.23
N VAL A 107 -2.11 8.52 -11.62
CA VAL A 107 -2.81 8.14 -10.40
C VAL A 107 -4.31 8.28 -10.62
N HIS A 108 -5.02 7.17 -10.46
CA HIS A 108 -6.47 7.17 -10.21
C HIS A 108 -6.68 7.42 -8.71
N GLN A 109 -6.81 8.69 -8.34
CA GLN A 109 -7.00 9.08 -6.95
C GLN A 109 -8.32 8.50 -6.44
N GLU A 110 -8.29 7.93 -5.23
CA GLU A 110 -9.42 7.24 -4.61
C GLU A 110 -10.02 6.12 -5.49
N ALA A 111 -9.22 5.56 -6.40
CA ALA A 111 -9.62 4.58 -7.42
C ALA A 111 -10.80 5.04 -8.31
N GLY A 112 -10.96 6.36 -8.46
CA GLY A 112 -11.92 6.96 -9.37
C GLY A 112 -11.52 6.88 -10.84
N THR A 113 -12.41 7.33 -11.73
CA THR A 113 -12.15 7.36 -13.17
C THR A 113 -11.28 8.54 -13.61
N ALA A 114 -11.25 9.62 -12.83
CA ALA A 114 -10.40 10.77 -13.08
C ALA A 114 -8.93 10.44 -12.75
N THR A 115 -8.02 10.89 -13.59
CA THR A 115 -6.58 10.69 -13.43
C THR A 115 -5.85 11.99 -13.13
N SER A 116 -4.86 11.89 -12.26
CA SER A 116 -3.82 12.88 -12.05
C SER A 116 -2.49 12.35 -12.60
N HIS A 117 -1.61 13.23 -13.05
CA HIS A 117 -0.33 12.87 -13.66
C HIS A 117 0.83 13.53 -12.91
N ASN A 118 2.00 12.89 -12.96
CA ASN A 118 3.24 13.39 -12.35
C ASN A 118 3.12 13.63 -10.84
N VAL A 119 2.50 12.69 -10.14
CA VAL A 119 2.24 12.77 -8.69
C VAL A 119 3.35 12.06 -7.93
N GLN A 120 3.89 12.69 -6.88
CA GLN A 120 4.92 12.06 -6.03
C GLN A 120 4.30 11.14 -4.97
N THR A 121 3.23 11.59 -4.32
CA THR A 121 2.62 10.95 -3.15
C THR A 121 1.11 11.13 -3.27
N THR A 122 0.34 10.08 -3.01
CA THR A 122 -1.13 10.16 -3.03
C THR A 122 -1.72 9.75 -1.69
N ALA A 123 -2.75 10.47 -1.25
CA ALA A 123 -3.54 10.07 -0.11
C ALA A 123 -4.40 8.85 -0.48
N ILE A 124 -4.44 7.85 0.40
CA ILE A 124 -5.36 6.71 0.30
C ILE A 124 -6.11 6.59 1.63
N PRO A 125 -7.43 6.91 1.66
CA PRO A 125 -8.20 6.89 2.90
C PRO A 125 -8.38 5.45 3.42
N PRO A 126 -8.63 5.25 4.74
CA PRO A 126 -8.99 3.94 5.27
C PRO A 126 -10.28 3.42 4.61
N GLY A 127 -10.31 2.15 4.24
CA GLY A 127 -11.38 1.56 3.43
C GLY A 127 -11.37 1.99 1.96
N GLY A 128 -10.35 2.74 1.52
CA GLY A 128 -10.19 3.22 0.16
C GLY A 128 -9.09 2.51 -0.62
N ALA A 129 -8.89 2.96 -1.84
CA ALA A 129 -7.84 2.46 -2.73
C ALA A 129 -7.36 3.55 -3.69
N ALA A 130 -6.26 3.30 -4.40
CA ALA A 130 -5.81 4.06 -5.55
C ALA A 130 -5.22 3.10 -6.59
N ILE A 131 -5.25 3.51 -7.87
CA ILE A 131 -4.50 2.82 -8.93
C ILE A 131 -3.36 3.74 -9.34
N ILE A 132 -2.14 3.22 -9.34
CA ILE A 132 -0.92 3.97 -9.58
C ILE A 132 -0.17 3.30 -10.73
N GLU A 133 0.26 4.08 -11.70
CA GLU A 133 1.07 3.59 -12.82
C GLU A 133 2.36 4.40 -12.95
N PHE A 134 3.46 3.71 -13.21
CA PHE A 134 4.76 4.31 -13.53
C PHE A 134 5.60 3.36 -14.39
N THR A 135 6.57 3.92 -15.10
CA THR A 135 7.55 3.15 -15.88
C THR A 135 8.88 3.11 -15.13
N VAL A 136 9.48 1.93 -14.99
CA VAL A 136 10.78 1.81 -14.32
C VAL A 136 11.89 2.34 -15.23
N ASN A 137 12.50 3.47 -14.85
CA ASN A 137 13.47 4.14 -15.71
C ASN A 137 14.92 3.80 -15.39
N THR A 138 15.21 3.32 -14.18
CA THR A 138 16.57 3.02 -13.74
C THR A 138 16.63 1.69 -12.98
N PRO A 139 17.76 0.97 -13.00
CA PRO A 139 17.91 -0.21 -12.16
C PRO A 139 18.09 0.22 -10.69
N GLY A 140 17.42 -0.45 -9.76
CA GLY A 140 17.56 -0.17 -8.34
C GLY A 140 16.48 -0.82 -7.48
N GLU A 141 16.56 -0.58 -6.18
CA GLU A 141 15.50 -0.90 -5.23
C GLU A 141 14.62 0.34 -5.00
N TYR A 142 13.31 0.12 -5.07
CA TYR A 142 12.30 1.16 -4.91
C TYR A 142 11.42 0.82 -3.71
N LEU A 143 11.33 1.72 -2.75
CA LEU A 143 10.68 1.44 -1.46
C LEU A 143 9.26 2.01 -1.43
N LEU A 144 8.28 1.12 -1.25
CA LEU A 144 6.89 1.50 -1.00
C LEU A 144 6.75 1.92 0.47
N VAL A 145 6.21 3.11 0.73
CA VAL A 145 6.10 3.66 2.09
C VAL A 145 4.78 4.38 2.32
N ASP A 146 4.36 4.44 3.59
CA ASP A 146 3.49 5.52 4.07
C ASP A 146 4.40 6.71 4.44
N HIS A 147 4.30 7.81 3.69
CA HIS A 147 5.17 8.96 3.88
C HIS A 147 4.86 9.77 5.16
N ALA A 148 3.89 9.35 5.98
CA ALA A 148 3.93 9.60 7.42
C ALA A 148 5.05 8.74 8.07
N LEU A 149 6.30 9.04 7.70
CA LEU A 149 7.46 8.14 7.74
C LEU A 149 7.75 7.50 9.10
N SER A 150 7.40 8.14 10.21
CA SER A 150 7.61 7.54 11.54
C SER A 150 6.77 6.29 11.81
N ARG A 151 5.82 5.95 10.91
CA ARG A 151 4.95 4.78 10.98
C ARG A 151 5.49 3.57 10.22
N THR A 152 6.50 3.76 9.36
CA THR A 152 7.05 2.73 8.45
C THR A 152 8.33 2.13 9.02
#